data_AF-A0A939F0C7-F1
#
_entry.id   AF-A0A939F0C7-F1
#
_cell.length_a   1.000
_cell.length_b   1.000
_cell.length_c   1.000
_cell.angle_alpha   90.00
_cell.angle_beta   90.00
_cell.angle_gamma   90.00
#
_symmetry.space_group_name_H-M   'P 1'
#
loop_
_entity.id
_entity.type
_entity.pdbx_description
1 polymer ?
#
loop_
_entity_poly.entity_id
_entity_poly.type
_entity_poly.pdbx_seq_one_letter_code
_entity_poly.pdbx_strand_id
1 'polypeptide(L)'
;MFNNTQPGPPATMMAALHTMAEHSKALPPGTNLDLYFAQLMRENHRAAVSMSALELQQGHDPELLRIAQDIYHAHQQLVWGLDSAIERIQAQPPTYHDHTTQSERLSRLLEAATAGLHPAAHRNIAKVEAGPDSLNHHHTPKQEDGGTGSIDHDYAALLVPHHQNSITLARAELELGRDEPLQRAAYFILRDQQREIEQVQVWLTQHPRQGK
;
A
#
# COMPACT_ATOMS: atom_id res chain seq x y z
N MET A 1 2.65 -22.84 -18.39
CA MET A 1 1.49 -21.95 -18.60
C MET A 1 0.83 -21.74 -17.26
N PHE A 2 1.16 -20.67 -16.54
CA PHE A 2 0.50 -20.34 -15.27
C PHE A 2 -0.81 -19.61 -15.60
N ASN A 3 -1.93 -20.18 -15.15
CA ASN A 3 -3.25 -19.58 -15.28
C ASN A 3 -3.35 -18.43 -14.28
N ASN A 4 -2.89 -17.24 -14.68
CA ASN A 4 -2.76 -16.07 -13.83
C ASN A 4 -4.05 -15.23 -13.82
N THR A 5 -5.19 -15.86 -13.53
CA THR A 5 -6.40 -15.11 -13.15
C THR A 5 -6.21 -14.64 -11.72
N GLN A 6 -5.51 -13.51 -11.55
CA GLN A 6 -5.62 -12.73 -10.33
C GLN A 6 -7.12 -12.52 -10.07
N PRO A 7 -7.63 -12.78 -8.85
CA PRO A 7 -9.01 -12.47 -8.54
C PRO A 7 -9.26 -10.98 -8.85
N GLY A 8 -10.47 -10.67 -9.34
CA GLY A 8 -10.87 -9.28 -9.59
C GLY A 8 -10.69 -8.43 -8.32
N PRO A 9 -10.63 -7.09 -8.47
CA PRO A 9 -10.46 -6.21 -7.32
C PRO A 9 -11.55 -6.49 -6.28
N PRO A 10 -11.22 -6.43 -4.97
CA PRO A 10 -12.18 -6.64 -3.90
C PRO A 10 -13.27 -5.58 -3.94
N ALA A 11 -14.40 -5.83 -3.28
CA ALA A 11 -15.60 -5.00 -3.42
C ALA A 11 -15.44 -3.53 -2.96
N THR A 12 -14.48 -3.23 -2.09
CA THR A 12 -14.21 -1.87 -1.58
C THR A 12 -12.71 -1.62 -1.43
N MET A 13 -12.30 -0.34 -1.39
CA MET A 13 -10.89 0.03 -1.16
C MET A 13 -10.39 -0.43 0.20
N MET A 14 -11.24 -0.34 1.23
CA MET A 14 -10.92 -0.86 2.56
C MET A 14 -10.74 -2.39 2.54
N ALA A 15 -11.52 -3.12 1.73
CA ALA A 15 -11.30 -4.55 1.57
C ALA A 15 -9.97 -4.84 0.87
N ALA A 16 -9.53 -4.02 -0.10
CA ALA A 16 -8.18 -4.14 -0.67
C ALA A 16 -7.07 -3.97 0.38
N LEU A 17 -7.19 -2.95 1.23
CA LEU A 17 -6.25 -2.70 2.32
C LEU A 17 -6.27 -3.83 3.35
N HIS A 18 -7.46 -4.37 3.69
CA HIS A 18 -7.58 -5.54 4.56
C HIS A 18 -6.88 -6.78 3.97
N THR A 19 -7.10 -7.08 2.69
CA THR A 19 -6.46 -8.22 2.03
C THR A 19 -4.94 -8.08 2.04
N MET A 20 -4.41 -6.90 1.70
CA MET A 20 -2.98 -6.61 1.81
C MET A 20 -2.47 -6.82 3.24
N ALA A 21 -3.19 -6.33 4.25
CA ALA A 21 -2.79 -6.47 5.65
C ALA A 21 -2.71 -7.95 6.07
N GLU A 22 -3.70 -8.75 5.71
CA GLU A 22 -3.73 -10.18 6.05
C GLU A 22 -2.62 -10.96 5.32
N HIS A 23 -2.38 -10.68 4.04
CA HIS A 23 -1.26 -11.28 3.31
C HIS A 23 0.08 -10.88 3.92
N SER A 24 0.25 -9.60 4.28
CA SER A 24 1.48 -9.10 4.88
C SER A 24 1.77 -9.73 6.24
N LYS A 25 0.74 -9.95 7.07
CA LYS A 25 0.87 -10.67 8.36
C LYS A 25 1.25 -12.14 8.18
N ALA A 26 0.79 -12.77 7.10
CA ALA A 26 1.09 -14.17 6.80
C ALA A 26 2.51 -14.38 6.25
N LEU A 27 3.23 -13.31 5.89
CA LEU A 27 4.62 -13.41 5.45
C LEU A 27 5.51 -13.81 6.64
N PRO A 28 6.34 -14.86 6.50
CA PRO A 28 7.29 -15.20 7.53
C PRO A 28 8.29 -14.03 7.67
N PRO A 29 8.62 -13.57 8.90
CA PRO A 29 9.75 -12.66 9.08
C PRO A 29 11.00 -13.37 8.56
N GLY A 30 11.46 -12.96 7.38
CA GLY A 30 12.58 -13.60 6.69
C GLY A 30 13.90 -13.30 7.40
N THR A 31 14.83 -14.25 7.37
CA THR A 31 16.24 -14.00 7.69
C THR A 31 16.94 -13.18 6.60
N ASN A 32 16.34 -13.10 5.41
CA ASN A 32 16.80 -12.27 4.30
C ASN A 32 15.92 -11.01 4.20
N LEU A 33 16.52 -9.86 4.46
CA LEU A 33 15.85 -8.56 4.41
C LEU A 33 15.32 -8.22 3.01
N ASP A 34 16.15 -8.39 1.98
CA ASP A 34 15.80 -8.05 0.59
C ASP A 34 14.56 -8.86 0.14
N LEU A 35 14.51 -10.14 0.51
CA LEU A 35 13.35 -11.01 0.24
C LEU A 35 12.11 -10.51 0.98
N TYR A 36 12.25 -10.18 2.26
CA TYR A 36 11.12 -9.73 3.07
C TYR A 36 10.59 -8.37 2.59
N PHE A 37 11.48 -7.44 2.24
CA PHE A 37 11.14 -6.19 1.58
C PHE A 37 10.36 -6.44 0.28
N ALA A 38 10.88 -7.29 -0.61
CA ALA A 38 10.22 -7.56 -1.89
C ALA A 38 8.82 -8.15 -1.71
N GLN A 39 8.63 -9.05 -0.74
CA GLN A 39 7.33 -9.64 -0.42
C GLN A 39 6.35 -8.62 0.15
N LEU A 40 6.76 -7.82 1.14
CA LEU A 40 5.91 -6.78 1.72
C LEU A 40 5.54 -5.71 0.70
N MET A 41 6.54 -5.24 -0.05
CA MET A 41 6.34 -4.23 -1.08
C MET A 41 5.38 -4.75 -2.16
N ARG A 42 5.48 -6.02 -2.55
CA ARG A 42 4.54 -6.61 -3.51
C ARG A 42 3.10 -6.56 -3.01
N GLU A 43 2.83 -7.02 -1.79
CA GLU A 43 1.46 -7.00 -1.26
C GLU A 43 0.93 -5.57 -1.09
N ASN A 44 1.79 -4.64 -0.69
CA ASN A 44 1.43 -3.22 -0.62
C ASN A 44 1.03 -2.66 -2.00
N HIS A 45 1.86 -2.86 -3.03
CA HIS A 45 1.53 -2.36 -4.37
C HIS A 45 0.31 -3.08 -4.98
N ARG A 46 0.04 -4.35 -4.64
CA ARG A 46 -1.21 -5.02 -5.03
C ARG A 46 -2.46 -4.32 -4.49
N ALA A 47 -2.42 -3.74 -3.28
CA ALA A 47 -3.52 -2.93 -2.78
C ALA A 47 -3.68 -1.63 -3.58
N ALA A 48 -2.61 -0.93 -3.93
CA ALA A 48 -2.68 0.27 -4.77
C ALA A 48 -3.28 -0.03 -6.16
N VAL A 49 -2.88 -1.15 -6.79
CA VAL A 49 -3.50 -1.63 -8.04
C VAL A 49 -5.00 -1.87 -7.85
N SER A 50 -5.39 -2.53 -6.75
CA SER A 50 -6.78 -2.85 -6.46
C SER A 50 -7.63 -1.59 -6.19
N MET A 51 -7.11 -0.64 -5.40
CA MET A 51 -7.79 0.63 -5.14
C MET A 51 -7.94 1.46 -6.41
N SER A 52 -6.90 1.53 -7.23
CA SER A 52 -6.94 2.27 -8.49
C SER A 52 -7.91 1.61 -9.49
N ALA A 53 -8.00 0.28 -9.50
CA ALA A 53 -8.99 -0.42 -10.32
C ALA A 53 -10.44 -0.10 -9.88
N LEU A 54 -10.69 0.05 -8.58
CA LEU A 54 -12.00 0.46 -8.07
C LEU A 54 -12.34 1.89 -8.47
N GLU A 55 -11.37 2.81 -8.33
CA GLU A 55 -11.52 4.18 -8.78
C GLU A 55 -11.82 4.25 -10.28
N LEU A 56 -11.07 3.53 -11.12
CA LEU A 56 -11.31 3.47 -12.56
C LEU A 56 -12.69 2.91 -12.94
N GLN A 57 -13.29 2.07 -12.09
CA GLN A 57 -14.59 1.45 -12.36
C GLN A 57 -15.77 2.31 -11.92
N GLN A 58 -15.61 3.09 -10.86
CA GLN A 58 -16.72 3.73 -10.14
C GLN A 58 -16.51 5.22 -9.90
N GLY A 59 -15.32 5.76 -10.15
CA GLY A 59 -14.97 7.16 -10.04
C GLY A 59 -15.64 8.00 -11.13
N HIS A 60 -15.72 9.30 -10.86
CA HIS A 60 -16.43 10.26 -11.68
C HIS A 60 -15.57 11.48 -12.01
N ASP A 61 -14.54 11.76 -11.22
CA ASP A 61 -13.65 12.89 -11.47
C ASP A 61 -12.62 12.56 -12.57
N PRO A 62 -12.59 13.29 -13.70
CA PRO A 62 -11.74 12.95 -14.83
C PRO A 62 -10.25 13.13 -14.56
N GLU A 63 -9.87 14.05 -13.66
CA GLU A 63 -8.46 14.22 -13.28
C GLU A 63 -7.99 13.07 -12.40
N LEU A 64 -8.81 12.68 -11.41
CA LEU A 64 -8.47 11.59 -10.51
C LEU A 64 -8.49 10.23 -11.22
N LEU A 65 -9.41 10.00 -12.15
CA LEU A 65 -9.40 8.81 -13.01
C LEU A 65 -8.11 8.70 -13.82
N ARG A 66 -7.58 9.83 -14.32
CA ARG A 66 -6.31 9.85 -15.04
C ARG A 66 -5.13 9.53 -14.11
N ILE A 67 -5.12 10.09 -12.90
CA ILE A 67 -4.11 9.78 -11.87
C ILE A 67 -4.19 8.28 -11.51
N ALA A 68 -5.39 7.75 -11.29
CA ALA A 68 -5.60 6.34 -10.97
C ALA A 68 -5.15 5.41 -12.10
N GLN A 69 -5.33 5.78 -13.36
CA GLN A 69 -4.84 5.01 -14.51
C GLN A 69 -3.31 4.93 -14.54
N ASP A 70 -2.64 6.05 -14.30
CA ASP A 70 -1.17 6.14 -14.25
C ASP A 70 -0.64 5.24 -13.11
N ILE A 71 -1.23 5.36 -11.91
CA ILE A 71 -0.85 4.58 -10.73
C ILE A 71 -1.13 3.09 -10.94
N TYR A 72 -2.29 2.72 -11.48
CA TYR A 72 -2.65 1.33 -11.78
C TYR A 72 -1.58 0.65 -12.64
N HIS A 73 -1.16 1.28 -13.74
CA HIS A 73 -0.17 0.71 -14.63
C HIS A 73 1.23 0.66 -14.03
N ALA A 74 1.68 1.74 -13.39
CA ALA A 74 2.99 1.80 -12.77
C ALA A 74 3.14 0.74 -11.67
N HIS A 75 2.12 0.60 -10.82
CA HIS A 75 2.14 -0.35 -9.71
C HIS A 75 2.03 -1.80 -10.20
N GLN A 76 1.29 -2.07 -11.29
CA GLN A 76 1.28 -3.41 -11.93
C GLN A 76 2.66 -3.83 -12.44
N GLN A 77 3.37 -2.92 -13.12
CA GLN A 77 4.71 -3.20 -13.64
C GLN A 77 5.69 -3.48 -12.50
N LEU A 78 5.58 -2.70 -11.41
CA LEU A 78 6.41 -2.92 -10.23
C LEU A 78 6.11 -4.25 -9.54
N VAL A 79 4.83 -4.64 -9.38
CA VAL A 79 4.46 -5.96 -8.83
C VAL A 79 5.11 -7.09 -9.63
N TRP A 80 5.11 -6.99 -10.97
CA TRP A 80 5.78 -7.97 -11.83
C TRP A 80 7.30 -8.02 -11.62
N GLY A 81 7.94 -6.85 -11.48
CA GLY A 81 9.36 -6.75 -11.16
C GLY A 81 9.70 -7.36 -9.79
N LEU A 82 8.86 -7.12 -8.78
CA LEU A 82 9.01 -7.68 -7.44
C LEU A 82 8.80 -9.20 -7.42
N ASP A 83 7.81 -9.73 -8.15
CA ASP A 83 7.64 -11.19 -8.31
C ASP A 83 8.91 -11.83 -8.92
N SER A 84 9.46 -11.21 -9.96
CA SER A 84 10.72 -11.68 -10.57
C SER A 84 11.91 -11.63 -9.60
N ALA A 85 12.00 -10.59 -8.76
CA ALA A 85 13.04 -10.48 -7.75
C ALA A 85 12.90 -11.53 -6.63
N ILE A 86 11.68 -11.79 -6.17
CA ILE A 86 11.38 -12.82 -5.17
C ILE A 86 11.85 -14.19 -5.67
N GLU A 87 11.48 -14.58 -6.90
CA GLU A 87 11.90 -15.85 -7.50
C GLU A 87 13.43 -15.95 -7.59
N ARG A 88 14.08 -14.89 -8.06
CA ARG A 88 15.54 -14.83 -8.17
C ARG A 88 16.24 -14.97 -6.83
N ILE A 89 15.77 -14.30 -5.78
CA ILE A 89 16.39 -14.35 -4.45
C ILE A 89 16.17 -15.72 -3.79
N GLN A 90 14.97 -16.30 -3.94
CA GLN A 90 14.68 -17.64 -3.43
C GLN A 90 15.49 -18.75 -4.12
N ALA A 91 15.88 -18.55 -5.37
CA ALA A 91 16.72 -19.49 -6.11
C ALA A 91 18.22 -19.43 -5.72
N GLN A 92 18.66 -18.42 -4.97
CA GLN A 92 20.05 -18.30 -4.54
C GLN A 92 20.39 -19.29 -3.40
N PRO A 93 21.63 -19.80 -3.33
CA PRO A 93 22.04 -20.71 -2.27
C PRO A 93 21.98 -20.03 -0.88
N PRO A 94 21.79 -20.81 0.21
CA PRO A 94 21.59 -20.30 1.58
C PRO A 94 22.74 -19.45 2.14
N THR A 95 23.89 -19.41 1.45
CA THR A 95 25.08 -18.63 1.79
C THR A 95 24.94 -17.14 1.48
N TYR A 96 23.80 -16.67 1.00
CA TYR A 96 23.45 -15.25 1.04
C TYR A 96 23.24 -14.86 2.51
N HIS A 97 24.35 -14.57 3.20
CA HIS A 97 24.39 -14.42 4.64
C HIS A 97 23.57 -13.21 5.13
N ASP A 98 22.45 -13.55 5.77
CA ASP A 98 21.94 -13.05 7.04
C ASP A 98 22.47 -11.67 7.49
N HIS A 99 21.66 -10.64 7.27
CA HIS A 99 21.67 -9.46 8.13
C HIS A 99 20.43 -9.59 9.02
N THR A 100 20.65 -10.35 10.09
CA THR A 100 19.64 -10.93 10.97
C THR A 100 18.57 -9.94 11.44
N THR A 101 17.42 -10.52 11.70
CA THR A 101 16.30 -10.05 12.54
C THR A 101 16.67 -9.70 14.00
N GLN A 102 17.96 -9.64 14.35
CA GLN A 102 18.43 -9.21 15.68
C GLN A 102 18.75 -7.71 15.77
N SER A 103 18.77 -6.99 14.64
CA SER A 103 18.93 -5.54 14.69
C SER A 103 17.64 -4.89 15.19
N GLU A 104 17.69 -4.22 16.35
CA GLU A 104 16.58 -3.39 16.87
C GLU A 104 16.09 -2.36 15.83
N ARG A 105 16.97 -1.97 14.90
CA ARG A 105 16.63 -1.10 13.78
C ARG A 105 15.69 -1.79 12.79
N LEU A 106 15.97 -3.05 12.43
CA LEU A 106 15.12 -3.83 11.56
C LEU A 106 13.77 -4.07 12.24
N SER A 107 13.76 -4.52 13.49
CA SER A 107 12.51 -4.74 14.24
C SER A 107 11.63 -3.48 14.29
N ARG A 108 12.21 -2.30 14.54
CA ARG A 108 11.48 -1.02 14.49
C ARG A 108 10.98 -0.66 13.10
N LEU A 109 11.74 -0.97 12.05
CA LEU A 109 11.31 -0.73 10.67
C LEU A 109 10.16 -1.66 10.26
N LEU A 110 10.22 -2.93 10.68
CA LEU A 110 9.13 -3.88 10.44
C LEU A 110 7.89 -3.49 11.23
N GLU A 111 8.04 -3.07 12.48
CA GLU A 111 6.94 -2.56 13.29
C GLU A 111 6.34 -1.29 12.65
N ALA A 112 7.16 -0.33 12.24
CA ALA A 112 6.68 0.88 11.57
C ALA A 112 5.97 0.57 10.24
N ALA A 113 6.55 -0.32 9.43
CA ALA A 113 5.99 -0.71 8.14
C ALA A 113 4.68 -1.49 8.31
N THR A 114 4.62 -2.44 9.24
CA THR A 114 3.42 -3.27 9.47
C THR A 114 2.34 -2.54 10.26
N ALA A 115 2.70 -1.60 11.15
CA ALA A 115 1.74 -0.72 11.82
C ALA A 115 0.99 0.14 10.81
N GLY A 116 1.69 0.66 9.80
CA GLY A 116 1.08 1.41 8.70
C GLY A 116 0.13 0.57 7.84
N LEU A 117 0.38 -0.73 7.69
CA LEU A 117 -0.46 -1.67 6.93
C LEU A 117 -1.69 -2.15 7.73
N HIS A 118 -1.81 -1.78 9.01
CA HIS A 118 -2.93 -2.21 9.82
C HIS A 118 -4.22 -1.46 9.43
N PRO A 119 -5.36 -2.13 9.22
CA PRO A 119 -6.60 -1.45 8.85
C PRO A 119 -7.06 -0.37 9.84
N ALA A 120 -6.77 -0.56 11.13
CA ALA A 120 -7.05 0.45 12.16
C ALA A 120 -6.19 1.72 12.01
N ALA A 121 -4.98 1.60 11.44
CA ALA A 121 -4.11 2.73 11.16
C ALA A 121 -4.71 3.62 10.06
N HIS A 122 -5.33 3.03 9.03
CA HIS A 122 -6.07 3.78 7.99
C HIS A 122 -7.42 4.34 8.50
N ARG A 123 -8.06 3.66 9.45
CA ARG A 123 -9.36 4.06 10.03
C ARG A 123 -9.29 5.34 10.87
N ASN A 124 -8.18 5.59 11.55
CA ASN A 124 -8.02 6.80 12.37
C ASN A 124 -7.78 8.06 11.52
N ILE A 125 -7.26 7.92 10.30
CA ILE A 125 -7.00 9.07 9.40
C ILE A 125 -8.33 9.59 8.83
N ALA A 126 -9.27 8.69 8.51
CA ALA A 126 -10.63 9.08 8.13
C ALA A 126 -11.44 9.65 9.31
N LYS A 127 -11.12 9.26 10.55
CA LYS A 127 -11.86 9.67 11.76
C LYS A 127 -11.33 10.96 12.39
N VAL A 128 -10.07 11.33 12.18
CA VAL A 128 -9.49 12.58 12.73
C VAL A 128 -10.05 13.83 12.04
N GLU A 129 -10.68 13.70 10.86
CA GLU A 129 -11.38 14.81 10.18
C GLU A 129 -12.90 14.85 10.43
N ALA A 130 -13.45 13.81 11.08
CA ALA A 130 -14.85 13.77 11.52
C ALA A 130 -14.88 13.97 13.04
N GLY A 131 -15.28 15.16 13.49
CA GLY A 131 -15.24 15.56 14.91
C GLY A 131 -15.90 14.58 15.91
N PRO A 132 -15.69 14.79 17.22
CA PRO A 132 -15.86 13.77 18.27
C PRO A 132 -17.29 13.28 18.57
N ASP A 133 -18.31 13.64 17.79
CA ASP A 133 -19.72 13.52 18.18
C ASP A 133 -20.42 12.23 17.71
N SER A 134 -19.72 11.10 17.70
CA SER A 134 -20.32 9.80 17.32
C SER A 134 -19.92 8.69 18.29
N LEU A 135 -20.39 8.83 19.53
CA LEU A 135 -20.40 7.77 20.53
C LEU A 135 -21.79 7.75 21.20
N ASN A 136 -22.80 7.23 20.51
CA ASN A 136 -23.95 6.51 21.09
C ASN A 136 -25.03 6.22 20.04
N HIS A 137 -24.97 5.04 19.40
CA HIS A 137 -26.19 4.32 19.06
C HIS A 137 -25.95 2.81 18.91
N HIS A 138 -26.82 2.04 19.55
CA HIS A 138 -26.92 0.59 19.44
C HIS A 138 -27.63 0.26 18.11
N HIS A 139 -26.92 -0.29 17.12
CA HIS A 139 -27.53 -0.84 15.91
C HIS A 139 -26.66 -1.94 15.27
N THR A 140 -27.36 -2.85 14.59
CA THR A 140 -26.92 -4.04 13.83
C THR A 140 -25.66 -3.85 12.96
N PRO A 141 -24.93 -4.93 12.58
CA PRO A 141 -23.72 -4.82 11.76
C PRO A 141 -24.12 -4.46 10.32
N LYS A 142 -24.32 -3.17 10.07
CA LYS A 142 -24.26 -2.60 8.73
C LYS A 142 -22.80 -2.70 8.29
N GLN A 143 -22.56 -3.26 7.11
CA GLN A 143 -21.24 -3.27 6.48
C GLN A 143 -20.61 -1.88 6.61
N GLU A 144 -19.38 -1.81 7.15
CA GLU A 144 -18.68 -0.55 7.42
C GLU A 144 -18.51 0.24 6.11
N ASP A 145 -19.38 1.23 5.87
CA ASP A 145 -19.35 2.11 4.69
C ASP A 145 -18.35 3.25 4.85
N GLY A 146 -17.20 3.00 5.50
CA GLY A 146 -16.22 3.99 5.98
C GLY A 146 -15.57 4.90 4.93
N GLY A 147 -16.14 4.98 3.74
CA GLY A 147 -15.98 6.04 2.78
C GLY A 147 -16.86 7.26 3.06
N THR A 148 -16.65 8.30 2.27
CA THR A 148 -17.27 9.62 2.43
C THR A 148 -18.46 9.83 1.53
N GLY A 149 -18.82 8.78 0.78
CA GLY A 149 -19.89 8.77 -0.20
C GLY A 149 -19.43 9.23 -1.60
N SER A 150 -18.22 9.77 -1.73
CA SER A 150 -17.52 9.97 -3.00
C SER A 150 -16.33 9.03 -3.04
N ILE A 151 -16.36 8.10 -3.98
CA ILE A 151 -15.27 7.15 -4.18
C ILE A 151 -13.97 7.88 -4.56
N ASP A 152 -14.07 8.99 -5.31
CA ASP A 152 -12.94 9.82 -5.69
C ASP A 152 -12.22 10.35 -4.45
N HIS A 153 -12.98 10.89 -3.49
CA HIS A 153 -12.43 11.37 -2.23
C HIS A 153 -11.82 10.26 -1.38
N ASP A 154 -12.44 9.08 -1.37
CA ASP A 154 -11.97 7.95 -0.59
C ASP A 154 -10.67 7.39 -1.18
N TYR A 155 -10.58 7.28 -2.50
CA TYR A 155 -9.36 6.93 -3.21
C TYR A 155 -8.23 7.88 -2.82
N ALA A 156 -8.44 9.18 -3.03
CA ALA A 156 -7.43 10.19 -2.79
C ALA A 156 -6.98 10.21 -1.31
N ALA A 157 -7.93 10.14 -0.37
CA ALA A 157 -7.64 10.17 1.06
C ALA A 157 -6.92 8.91 1.56
N LEU A 158 -7.22 7.73 1.01
CA LEU A 158 -6.58 6.47 1.40
C LEU A 158 -5.22 6.26 0.74
N LEU A 159 -5.05 6.74 -0.49
CA LEU A 159 -3.83 6.55 -1.26
C LEU A 159 -2.62 7.26 -0.63
N VAL A 160 -2.81 8.47 -0.11
CA VAL A 160 -1.73 9.25 0.54
C VAL A 160 -1.05 8.48 1.69
N PRO A 161 -1.77 8.06 2.76
CA PRO A 161 -1.14 7.30 3.83
C PRO A 161 -0.66 5.91 3.37
N HIS A 162 -1.34 5.29 2.39
CA HIS A 162 -0.89 4.03 1.81
C HIS A 162 0.51 4.16 1.17
N HIS A 163 0.73 5.19 0.34
CA HIS A 163 2.04 5.47 -0.27
C HIS A 163 3.12 5.85 0.74
N GLN A 164 2.75 6.54 1.84
CA GLN A 164 3.70 6.89 2.89
C GLN A 164 4.31 5.65 3.57
N ASN A 165 3.55 4.56 3.69
CA ASN A 165 4.06 3.28 4.19
C ASN A 165 5.11 2.69 3.24
N SER A 166 4.85 2.74 1.94
CA SER A 166 5.75 2.21 0.91
C SER A 166 7.03 3.03 0.81
N ILE A 167 6.96 4.35 0.97
CA ILE A 167 8.15 5.21 1.09
C ILE A 167 9.00 4.81 2.31
N THR A 168 8.36 4.46 3.43
CA THR A 168 9.07 4.01 4.65
C THR A 168 9.81 2.69 4.40
N LEU A 169 9.16 1.72 3.76
CA LEU A 169 9.78 0.46 3.34
C LEU A 169 10.93 0.69 2.35
N ALA A 170 10.75 1.55 1.35
CA ALA A 170 11.78 1.87 0.37
C ALA A 170 13.04 2.49 1.01
N ARG A 171 12.85 3.37 2.00
CA ARG A 171 13.98 3.94 2.78
C ARG A 171 14.72 2.85 3.56
N ALA A 172 14.01 1.90 4.15
CA ALA A 172 14.62 0.77 4.84
C ALA A 172 15.51 -0.06 3.90
N GLU A 173 15.01 -0.37 2.71
CA GLU A 173 15.76 -1.14 1.71
C GLU A 173 17.00 -0.40 1.21
N LEU A 174 16.87 0.89 0.91
CA LEU A 174 18.02 1.71 0.49
C LEU A 174 19.12 1.78 1.54
N GLU A 175 18.76 1.68 2.82
CA GLU A 175 19.70 1.81 3.92
C GLU A 175 20.30 0.46 4.38
N LEU A 176 19.49 -0.60 4.36
CA LEU A 176 19.83 -1.87 4.99
C LEU A 176 19.90 -3.04 4.00
N GLY A 177 19.27 -2.90 2.84
CA GLY A 177 19.29 -3.89 1.76
C GLY A 177 20.65 -4.05 1.12
N ARG A 178 20.82 -5.14 0.39
CA ARG A 178 22.06 -5.55 -0.28
C ARG A 178 21.85 -5.96 -1.72
N ASP A 179 20.61 -6.22 -2.12
CA ASP A 179 20.30 -6.54 -3.50
C ASP A 179 20.25 -5.25 -4.35
N GLU A 180 21.32 -4.98 -5.12
CA GLU A 180 21.41 -3.75 -5.93
C GLU A 180 20.19 -3.52 -6.85
N PRO A 181 19.60 -4.55 -7.51
CA PRO A 181 18.35 -4.38 -8.24
C PRO A 181 17.19 -3.89 -7.36
N LEU A 182 16.99 -4.45 -6.16
CA LEU A 182 15.93 -4.01 -5.25
C LEU A 182 16.20 -2.64 -4.65
N GLN A 183 17.45 -2.29 -4.33
CA GLN A 183 17.80 -0.91 -3.92
C GLN A 183 17.45 0.10 -5.02
N ARG A 184 17.72 -0.24 -6.28
CA ARG A 184 17.33 0.59 -7.42
C ARG A 184 15.82 0.71 -7.55
N ALA A 185 15.08 -0.40 -7.37
CA ALA A 185 13.63 -0.37 -7.34
C ALA A 185 13.11 0.51 -6.18
N ALA A 186 13.67 0.39 -4.98
CA ALA A 186 13.34 1.20 -3.82
C ALA A 186 13.56 2.70 -4.06
N TYR A 187 14.64 3.09 -4.74
CA TYR A 187 14.85 4.48 -5.16
C TYR A 187 13.71 5.00 -6.05
N PHE A 188 13.30 4.22 -7.06
CA PHE A 188 12.19 4.61 -7.95
C PHE A 188 10.85 4.65 -7.21
N ILE A 189 10.58 3.66 -6.36
CA ILE A 189 9.40 3.60 -5.50
C ILE A 189 9.29 4.87 -4.64
N LEU A 190 10.38 5.28 -3.99
CA LEU A 190 10.41 6.48 -3.16
C LEU A 190 10.09 7.73 -3.99
N ARG A 191 10.77 7.90 -5.13
CA ARG A 191 10.60 9.06 -6.00
C ARG A 191 9.17 9.14 -6.56
N ASP A 192 8.68 8.02 -7.09
CA ASP A 192 7.41 7.98 -7.83
C ASP A 192 6.23 8.12 -6.87
N GLN A 193 6.25 7.44 -5.71
CA GLN A 193 5.18 7.61 -4.73
C GLN A 193 5.16 8.99 -4.07
N GLN A 194 6.31 9.66 -3.93
CA GLN A 194 6.33 11.06 -3.48
C GLN A 194 5.60 11.97 -4.48
N ARG A 195 5.84 11.77 -5.78
CA ARG A 195 5.14 12.49 -6.84
C ARG A 195 3.64 12.16 -6.86
N GLU A 196 3.26 10.90 -6.70
CA GLU A 196 1.86 10.47 -6.66
C GLU A 196 1.13 11.11 -5.46
N ILE A 197 1.76 11.14 -4.28
CA ILE A 197 1.24 11.85 -3.10
C ILE A 197 1.00 13.34 -3.42
N GLU A 198 1.97 14.02 -4.02
CA GLU A 198 1.84 15.44 -4.36
C GLU A 198 0.66 15.70 -5.30
N GLN A 199 0.49 14.86 -6.34
CA GLN A 199 -0.62 14.97 -7.28
C GLN A 199 -1.98 14.82 -6.58
N VAL A 200 -2.11 13.81 -5.73
CA VAL A 200 -3.35 13.51 -5.02
C VAL A 200 -3.65 14.57 -3.94
N GLN A 201 -2.64 15.09 -3.27
CA GLN A 201 -2.80 16.19 -2.30
C GLN A 201 -3.25 17.50 -2.96
N VAL A 202 -2.73 17.81 -4.15
CA VAL A 202 -3.20 18.93 -4.96
C VAL A 202 -4.68 18.75 -5.29
N TRP A 203 -5.06 17.55 -5.75
CA TRP A 203 -6.46 17.23 -6.05
C TRP A 203 -7.37 17.39 -4.82
N LEU A 204 -6.97 16.86 -3.66
CA LEU A 204 -7.72 17.00 -2.38
C LEU A 204 -7.89 18.47 -1.95
N THR A 205 -6.90 19.31 -2.24
CA THR A 205 -6.96 20.75 -1.92
C THR A 205 -7.95 21.49 -2.83
N GLN A 206 -8.02 21.10 -4.10
CA GLN A 206 -8.94 21.69 -5.08
C GLN A 206 -10.37 21.19 -4.93
N HIS A 207 -10.54 19.99 -4.39
CA HIS A 207 -11.81 19.35 -4.14
C HIS A 207 -11.97 19.15 -2.63
N PRO A 208 -12.19 20.21 -1.82
CA PRO A 208 -12.47 20.02 -0.40
C PRO A 208 -13.80 19.30 -0.23
N ARG A 209 -13.90 18.43 0.78
CA ARG A 209 -15.18 17.81 1.14
C ARG A 209 -16.20 18.91 1.41
N GLN A 210 -17.31 18.89 0.70
CA GLN A 210 -18.42 19.77 1.03
C GLN A 210 -18.95 19.35 2.41
N GLY A 211 -18.82 20.25 3.39
CA GLY A 211 -19.31 20.03 4.73
C GLY A 211 -20.81 19.75 4.71
N LYS A 212 -21.24 18.74 5.46
CA LYS A 212 -22.64 18.56 5.83
C LYS A 212 -23.04 19.62 6.85
#